data_AF-A0A5L4RJH4-F1
#
_entry.id   AF-A0A5L4RJH4-F1
#
_cell.length_a   1.000
_cell.length_b   1.000
_cell.length_c   1.000
_cell.angle_alpha   90.00
_cell.angle_beta   90.00
_cell.angle_gamma   90.00
#
_symmetry.space_group_name_H-M   'P 1'
#
loop_
_entity.id
_entity.type
_entity.pdbx_description
1 polymer ?
#
loop_
_entity_poly.entity_id
_entity_poly.type
_entity_poly.pdbx_seq_one_letter_code
_entity_poly.pdbx_strand_id
1 'polypeptide(L)'
;MFNFRSLSSKLTFIVGLLIIAILITVNIISYYQSKNSTSQYLEEIQVKTMFDVNKAYEIYGTSKRTAIDSIVKFMEKNPHPDINELFDILETIRYSAGYDVTYIGFEEDGKLYQSNKIIRSPEQTGFDARTRPWYQEAKATGTLVVSDPYKSIEDGSITISYTAPIYVNGKLLAVIGGDYNLHTFAKDVLILGHSQSSYAAVYDKEGQIIFHENKDLMLTKNDLSINIANAAKANPDLIDPSKEDSLFYAKDGNDKTQVVTCVQALNPKYMVCSITDESVYSDAVNEVLFQQVIIAFIAIIIALILVRFAIIKNLKPIMIITA
;
A
#
# COMPACT_ATOMS: atom_id res chain seq x y z
N MET A 1 -53.62 -15.70 -21.06
CA MET A 1 -54.40 -16.81 -20.45
C MET A 1 -53.81 -18.12 -20.99
N PHE A 2 -53.05 -18.87 -20.16
CA PHE A 2 -52.39 -20.11 -20.62
C PHE A 2 -53.43 -21.22 -20.86
N ASN A 3 -53.47 -21.79 -22.06
CA ASN A 3 -54.45 -22.81 -22.44
C ASN A 3 -53.85 -24.21 -22.17
N PHE A 4 -54.29 -24.89 -21.10
CA PHE A 4 -53.72 -26.16 -20.65
C PHE A 4 -54.48 -27.36 -21.22
N ARG A 5 -53.76 -28.31 -21.83
CA ARG A 5 -54.35 -29.51 -22.46
C ARG A 5 -54.63 -30.65 -21.49
N SER A 6 -54.05 -30.67 -20.29
CA SER A 6 -54.29 -31.71 -19.26
C SER A 6 -54.12 -31.20 -17.82
N LEU A 7 -54.74 -31.88 -16.85
CA LEU A 7 -54.57 -31.57 -15.42
C LEU A 7 -53.09 -31.63 -14.98
N SER A 8 -52.35 -32.60 -15.53
CA SER A 8 -50.91 -32.76 -15.31
C SER A 8 -50.11 -31.52 -15.75
N SER A 9 -50.43 -30.92 -16.91
CA SER A 9 -49.72 -29.71 -17.36
C SER A 9 -50.03 -28.49 -16.49
N LYS A 10 -51.27 -28.36 -16.01
CA LYS A 10 -51.68 -27.28 -15.12
C LYS A 10 -50.96 -27.36 -13.77
N LEU A 11 -50.84 -28.57 -13.21
CA LEU A 11 -50.14 -28.79 -11.94
C LEU A 11 -48.62 -28.55 -12.08
N THR A 12 -48.01 -29.06 -13.16
CA THR A 12 -46.58 -28.86 -13.45
C THR A 12 -46.26 -27.37 -13.59
N PHE A 13 -47.13 -26.60 -14.24
CA PHE A 13 -46.96 -25.16 -14.40
C PHE A 13 -46.98 -24.41 -13.05
N ILE A 14 -47.96 -24.71 -12.19
CA ILE A 14 -48.06 -24.06 -10.86
C ILE A 14 -46.84 -24.39 -10.00
N VAL A 15 -46.44 -25.66 -9.95
CA VAL A 15 -45.26 -26.10 -9.19
C VAL A 15 -43.98 -25.48 -9.76
N GLY A 16 -43.86 -25.41 -11.09
CA GLY A 16 -42.74 -24.73 -11.76
C GLY A 16 -42.66 -23.25 -11.39
N LEU A 17 -43.79 -22.55 -11.34
CA LEU A 17 -43.86 -21.14 -10.96
C LEU A 17 -43.43 -20.93 -9.50
N LEU A 18 -43.84 -21.82 -8.59
CA LEU A 18 -43.40 -21.80 -7.19
C LEU A 18 -41.90 -22.05 -7.05
N ILE A 19 -41.35 -23.02 -7.80
CA ILE A 19 -39.90 -23.31 -7.79
C ILE A 19 -39.10 -22.11 -8.31
N ILE A 20 -39.54 -21.50 -9.41
CA ILE A 20 -38.92 -20.30 -9.97
C ILE A 20 -38.94 -19.16 -8.94
N ALA A 21 -40.07 -18.95 -8.27
CA ALA A 21 -40.18 -17.92 -7.22
C ALA A 21 -39.19 -18.17 -6.07
N ILE A 22 -39.11 -19.41 -5.56
CA ILE A 22 -38.16 -19.79 -4.51
C ILE A 22 -36.72 -19.55 -4.96
N LEU A 23 -36.36 -19.98 -6.18
CA LEU A 23 -35.01 -19.80 -6.70
C LEU A 23 -34.66 -18.32 -6.88
N ILE A 24 -35.59 -17.49 -7.37
CA ILE A 24 -35.36 -16.04 -7.48
C ILE A 24 -35.08 -15.46 -6.10
N THR A 25 -35.89 -15.79 -5.08
CA THR A 25 -35.67 -15.30 -3.71
C THR A 25 -34.31 -15.73 -3.16
N VAL A 26 -33.94 -17.00 -3.33
CA VAL A 26 -32.64 -17.52 -2.88
C VAL A 26 -31.49 -16.83 -3.61
N ASN A 27 -31.58 -16.62 -4.92
CA ASN A 27 -30.55 -15.92 -5.69
C ASN A 27 -30.40 -14.46 -5.24
N ILE A 28 -31.51 -13.76 -4.98
CA ILE A 28 -31.46 -12.38 -4.48
C ILE A 28 -30.75 -12.32 -3.12
N ILE A 29 -31.13 -13.20 -2.19
CA ILE A 29 -30.50 -13.26 -0.86
C ILE A 29 -29.02 -13.59 -0.99
N SER A 30 -28.68 -14.60 -1.80
CA SER A 30 -27.31 -15.05 -2.04
C SER A 30 -26.45 -13.96 -2.68
N TYR A 31 -27.01 -13.18 -3.62
CA TYR A 31 -26.33 -12.05 -4.23
C TYR A 31 -25.98 -10.97 -3.21
N TYR A 32 -26.94 -10.54 -2.38
CA TYR A 32 -26.69 -9.52 -1.35
C TYR A 32 -25.72 -10.01 -0.29
N GLN A 33 -25.82 -11.28 0.13
CA GLN A 33 -24.89 -11.88 1.06
C GLN A 33 -23.47 -11.95 0.46
N SER A 34 -23.33 -12.41 -0.78
CA SER A 34 -22.05 -12.45 -1.47
C SER A 34 -21.46 -11.06 -1.64
N LYS A 35 -22.27 -10.07 -2.03
CA LYS A 35 -21.81 -8.68 -2.16
C LYS A 35 -21.26 -8.16 -0.84
N ASN A 36 -22.00 -8.33 0.25
CA ASN A 36 -21.60 -7.84 1.56
C ASN A 36 -20.31 -8.54 2.05
N SER A 37 -20.26 -9.87 1.95
CA SER A 37 -19.10 -10.65 2.41
C SER A 37 -17.85 -10.42 1.56
N THR A 38 -17.99 -10.33 0.23
CA THR A 38 -16.86 -10.03 -0.66
C THR A 38 -16.33 -8.62 -0.43
N SER A 39 -17.22 -7.62 -0.30
CA SER A 39 -16.81 -6.25 0.03
C SER A 39 -16.06 -6.23 1.36
N GLN A 40 -16.62 -6.76 2.44
CA GLN A 40 -15.96 -6.79 3.75
C GLN A 40 -14.59 -7.48 3.70
N TYR A 41 -14.47 -8.61 3.00
CA TYR A 41 -13.21 -9.34 2.90
C TYR A 41 -12.14 -8.56 2.12
N LEU A 42 -12.52 -7.90 1.03
CA LEU A 42 -11.62 -7.06 0.25
C LEU A 42 -11.21 -5.80 1.03
N GLU A 43 -12.14 -5.20 1.78
CA GLU A 43 -11.88 -4.08 2.68
C GLU A 43 -10.86 -4.47 3.76
N GLU A 44 -11.05 -5.59 4.45
CA GLU A 44 -10.11 -6.14 5.43
C GLU A 44 -8.72 -6.39 4.82
N ILE A 45 -8.66 -6.97 3.61
CA ILE A 45 -7.40 -7.18 2.89
C ILE A 45 -6.72 -5.83 2.60
N GLN A 46 -7.48 -4.83 2.17
CA GLN A 46 -6.95 -3.54 1.77
C GLN A 46 -6.39 -2.77 2.98
N VAL A 47 -7.14 -2.75 4.09
CA VAL A 47 -6.70 -2.19 5.37
C VAL A 47 -5.46 -2.91 5.87
N LYS A 48 -5.46 -4.25 5.87
CA LYS A 48 -4.30 -5.05 6.28
C LYS A 48 -3.07 -4.78 5.40
N THR A 49 -3.27 -4.64 4.09
CA THR A 49 -2.19 -4.33 3.15
C THR A 49 -1.58 -2.97 3.45
N MET A 50 -2.41 -1.94 3.66
CA MET A 50 -1.96 -0.62 4.08
C MET A 50 -1.18 -0.70 5.41
N PHE A 51 -1.72 -1.43 6.39
CA PHE A 51 -1.09 -1.59 7.70
C PHE A 51 0.27 -2.29 7.60
N ASP A 52 0.36 -3.41 6.88
CA ASP A 52 1.58 -4.18 6.69
C ASP A 52 2.66 -3.34 5.98
N VAL A 53 2.28 -2.54 4.98
CA VAL A 53 3.20 -1.63 4.28
C VAL A 53 3.65 -0.48 5.19
N ASN A 54 2.73 0.13 5.95
CA ASN A 54 3.10 1.16 6.91
C ASN A 54 4.03 0.59 7.99
N LYS A 55 3.80 -0.66 8.42
CA LYS A 55 4.67 -1.31 9.39
C LYS A 55 6.05 -1.62 8.82
N ALA A 56 6.13 -2.07 7.57
CA ALA A 56 7.40 -2.20 6.88
C ALA A 56 8.11 -0.85 6.77
N TYR A 57 7.41 0.22 6.38
CA TYR A 57 7.96 1.57 6.34
C TYR A 57 8.61 1.97 7.67
N GLU A 58 7.91 1.75 8.79
CA GLU A 58 8.43 1.98 10.14
C GLU A 58 9.67 1.14 10.45
N ILE A 59 9.64 -0.16 10.16
CA ILE A 59 10.73 -1.10 10.46
C ILE A 59 11.99 -0.73 9.67
N TYR A 60 11.86 -0.57 8.35
CA TYR A 60 12.98 -0.22 7.49
C TYR A 60 13.51 1.18 7.82
N GLY A 61 12.63 2.17 7.99
CA GLY A 61 13.01 3.52 8.38
C GLY A 61 13.72 3.57 9.74
N THR A 62 13.23 2.82 10.74
CA THR A 62 13.86 2.73 12.06
C THR A 62 15.21 2.04 12.01
N SER A 63 15.34 0.98 11.19
CA SER A 63 16.61 0.30 10.96
C SER A 63 17.67 1.25 10.39
N LYS A 64 17.31 2.07 9.39
CA LYS A 64 18.18 3.11 8.84
C LYS A 64 18.61 4.13 9.90
N ARG A 65 17.67 4.65 10.69
CA ARG A 65 17.95 5.60 11.78
C ARG A 65 18.91 5.01 12.82
N THR A 66 18.66 3.77 13.23
CA THR A 66 19.48 3.05 14.23
C THR A 66 20.92 2.85 13.74
N ALA A 67 21.12 2.61 12.45
CA ALA A 67 22.44 2.49 11.86
C ALA A 67 23.25 3.80 11.95
N ILE A 68 22.62 4.95 11.70
CA ILE A 68 23.26 6.27 11.85
C ILE A 68 23.54 6.58 13.32
N ASP A 69 22.57 6.31 14.20
CA ASP A 69 22.73 6.47 15.66
C ASP A 69 23.88 5.62 16.22
N SER A 70 24.16 4.47 15.63
CA SER A 70 25.29 3.63 16.00
C SER A 70 26.64 4.32 15.71
N ILE A 71 26.74 5.08 14.62
CA ILE A 71 27.94 5.89 14.33
C ILE A 71 28.02 7.07 15.29
N VAL A 72 26.90 7.72 15.62
CA VAL A 72 26.86 8.79 16.64
C VAL A 72 27.46 8.28 17.95
N LYS A 73 26.98 7.14 18.46
CA LYS A 73 27.48 6.52 19.70
C LYS A 73 28.94 6.11 19.63
N PHE A 74 29.42 5.68 18.46
CA PHE A 74 30.83 5.39 18.24
C PHE A 74 31.67 6.67 18.38
N MET A 75 31.27 7.75 17.69
CA MET A 75 31.98 9.03 17.70
C MET A 75 31.93 9.75 19.05
N GLU A 76 30.85 9.60 19.82
CA GLU A 76 30.77 10.15 21.19
C GLU A 76 31.81 9.51 22.13
N LYS A 77 32.12 8.22 21.94
CA LYS A 77 33.12 7.49 22.73
C LYS A 77 34.54 7.65 22.17
N ASN A 78 34.65 7.84 20.86
CA ASN A 78 35.91 8.06 20.16
C ASN A 78 35.80 9.31 19.27
N PRO A 79 35.93 10.54 19.84
CA PRO A 79 35.71 11.79 19.09
C PRO A 79 36.72 12.05 17.97
N HIS A 80 37.88 11.41 18.04
CA HIS A 80 38.99 11.60 17.10
C HIS A 80 39.55 10.24 16.68
N PRO A 81 38.76 9.42 15.96
CA PRO A 81 39.24 8.13 15.47
C PRO A 81 40.37 8.34 14.45
N ASP A 82 41.24 7.34 14.30
CA ASP A 82 42.15 7.33 13.16
C ASP A 82 41.36 7.32 11.85
N ILE A 83 41.93 7.89 10.79
CA ILE A 83 41.26 8.00 9.49
C ILE A 83 40.85 6.64 8.93
N ASN A 84 41.62 5.58 9.16
CA ASN A 84 41.28 4.23 8.69
C ASN A 84 40.10 3.67 9.47
N GLU A 85 40.10 3.84 10.81
CA GLU A 85 39.00 3.43 11.67
C GLU A 85 37.69 4.15 11.29
N LEU A 86 37.78 5.45 10.96
CA LEU A 86 36.64 6.21 10.47
C LEU A 86 36.10 5.66 9.15
N PHE A 87 36.97 5.35 8.19
CA PHE A 87 36.52 4.76 6.93
C PHE A 87 35.93 3.36 7.12
N ASP A 88 36.51 2.53 7.99
CA ASP A 88 36.04 1.19 8.27
C ASP A 88 34.63 1.20 8.89
N ILE A 89 34.35 2.10 9.85
CA ILE A 89 33.01 2.19 10.43
C ILE A 89 31.99 2.74 9.44
N LEU A 90 32.35 3.75 8.63
CA LEU A 90 31.48 4.29 7.58
C LEU A 90 31.14 3.20 6.56
N GLU A 91 32.14 2.47 6.07
CA GLU A 91 31.97 1.38 5.11
C GLU A 91 31.16 0.21 5.68
N THR A 92 31.42 -0.18 6.93
CA THR A 92 30.68 -1.26 7.62
C THR A 92 29.20 -0.91 7.72
N ILE A 93 28.87 0.32 8.13
CA ILE A 93 27.48 0.75 8.25
C ILE A 93 26.84 0.94 6.88
N ARG A 94 27.58 1.48 5.90
CA ARG A 94 27.10 1.55 4.51
C ARG A 94 26.65 0.17 4.02
N TYR A 95 27.52 -0.83 4.15
CA TYR A 95 27.24 -2.18 3.68
C TYR A 95 26.12 -2.87 4.47
N SER A 96 26.20 -2.88 5.81
CA SER A 96 25.25 -3.60 6.66
C SER A 96 23.85 -2.98 6.69
N ALA A 97 23.75 -1.65 6.59
CA ALA A 97 22.47 -0.94 6.54
C ALA A 97 22.04 -0.59 5.10
N GLY A 98 22.81 -0.98 4.09
CA GLY A 98 22.46 -0.83 2.67
C GLY A 98 22.39 0.61 2.16
N TYR A 99 23.07 1.57 2.81
CA TYR A 99 23.19 2.92 2.28
C TYR A 99 24.03 2.93 0.98
N ASP A 100 23.77 3.89 0.10
CA ASP A 100 24.60 4.10 -1.08
C ASP A 100 25.95 4.67 -0.66
N VAL A 101 25.91 5.66 0.23
CA VAL A 101 27.08 6.28 0.86
C VAL A 101 26.75 6.70 2.28
N THR A 102 27.70 6.49 3.20
CA THR A 102 27.68 7.13 4.52
C THR A 102 28.83 8.13 4.58
N TYR A 103 28.63 9.21 5.32
CA TYR A 103 29.58 10.31 5.32
C TYR A 103 29.50 11.12 6.61
N ILE A 104 30.63 11.69 7.04
CA ILE A 104 30.72 12.58 8.20
C ILE A 104 31.31 13.91 7.78
N GLY A 105 30.67 15.00 8.20
CA GLY A 105 31.18 16.37 8.04
C GLY A 105 31.62 16.94 9.39
N PHE A 106 32.88 17.33 9.54
CA PHE A 106 33.38 17.90 10.79
C PHE A 106 33.11 19.41 10.89
N GLU A 107 32.74 19.88 12.08
CA GLU A 107 32.47 21.31 12.34
C GLU A 107 33.77 22.14 12.30
N GLU A 108 34.88 21.57 12.78
CA GLU A 108 36.17 22.25 12.93
C GLU A 108 36.71 22.81 11.61
N ASP A 109 36.73 22.00 10.56
CA ASP A 109 37.38 22.34 9.28
C ASP A 109 36.44 22.23 8.06
N GLY A 110 35.18 21.81 8.26
CA GLY A 110 34.20 21.64 7.19
C GLY A 110 34.50 20.46 6.26
N LYS A 111 35.49 19.60 6.57
CA LYS A 111 35.83 18.44 5.75
C LYS A 111 34.73 17.39 5.80
N LEU A 112 34.49 16.77 4.65
CA LEU A 112 33.61 15.62 4.48
C LEU A 112 34.46 14.37 4.24
N TYR A 113 34.18 13.32 4.98
CA TYR A 113 34.75 11.99 4.78
C TYR A 113 33.63 11.03 4.39
N GLN A 114 33.81 10.28 3.31
CA GLN A 114 32.81 9.36 2.79
C GLN A 114 33.29 7.91 2.87
N SER A 115 32.35 6.97 3.00
CA SER A 115 32.61 5.52 3.06
C SER A 115 33.38 4.95 1.86
N ASN A 116 33.38 5.64 0.72
CA ASN A 116 34.15 5.27 -0.48
C ASN A 116 35.56 5.89 -0.50
N LYS A 117 36.06 6.35 0.65
CA LYS A 117 37.37 6.99 0.85
C LYS A 117 37.57 8.30 0.11
N ILE A 118 36.48 8.91 -0.40
CA ILE A 118 36.52 10.27 -0.94
C ILE A 118 36.51 11.27 0.22
N ILE A 119 37.47 12.19 0.20
CA ILE A 119 37.55 13.33 1.11
C ILE A 119 37.26 14.59 0.32
N ARG A 120 36.39 15.45 0.85
CA ARG A 120 36.11 16.78 0.29
C ARG A 120 36.42 17.84 1.34
N SER A 121 36.96 18.98 0.93
CA SER A 121 37.33 20.06 1.84
C SER A 121 37.10 21.44 1.21
N PRO A 122 36.85 22.48 2.02
CA PRO A 122 36.69 23.84 1.50
C PRO A 122 37.90 24.28 0.68
N GLU A 123 39.11 23.94 1.13
CA GLU A 123 40.38 24.38 0.53
C GLU A 123 40.73 23.63 -0.76
N GLN A 124 40.48 22.32 -0.83
CA GLN A 124 40.94 21.50 -1.96
C GLN A 124 39.87 21.30 -3.02
N THR A 125 38.60 21.18 -2.62
CA THR A 125 37.49 20.86 -3.53
C THR A 125 36.42 21.93 -3.58
N GLY A 126 36.54 23.00 -2.78
CA GLY A 126 35.50 24.03 -2.66
C GLY A 126 34.22 23.55 -1.96
N PHE A 127 34.22 22.32 -1.43
CA PHE A 127 33.07 21.73 -0.78
C PHE A 127 33.18 21.91 0.73
N ASP A 128 32.22 22.61 1.33
CA ASP A 128 32.11 22.75 2.78
C ASP A 128 30.85 22.03 3.28
N ALA A 129 31.05 20.97 4.08
CA ALA A 129 29.96 20.18 4.64
C ALA A 129 28.99 21.04 5.46
N ARG A 130 29.49 22.06 6.15
CA ARG A 130 28.69 22.93 7.02
C ARG A 130 27.69 23.76 6.22
N THR A 131 27.96 24.04 4.95
CA THR A 131 27.06 24.84 4.10
C THR A 131 25.90 24.03 3.53
N ARG A 132 25.89 22.70 3.72
CA ARG A 132 24.91 21.82 3.11
C ARG A 132 23.57 21.85 3.87
N PRO A 133 22.41 21.80 3.17
CA PRO A 133 21.11 21.82 3.82
C PRO A 133 20.94 20.74 4.89
N TRP A 134 21.35 19.50 4.59
CA TRP A 134 21.28 18.39 5.54
C TRP A 134 22.10 18.65 6.82
N TYR A 135 23.24 19.33 6.71
CA TYR A 135 24.10 19.66 7.84
C TYR A 135 23.40 20.70 8.73
N GLN A 136 22.92 21.78 8.10
CA GLN A 136 22.26 22.88 8.78
C GLN A 136 20.96 22.43 9.46
N GLU A 137 20.20 21.54 8.82
CA GLU A 137 18.95 21.00 9.37
C GLU A 137 19.21 20.10 10.58
N ALA A 138 20.18 19.18 10.49
CA ALA A 138 20.58 18.34 11.62
C ALA A 138 21.11 19.18 12.79
N LYS A 139 21.94 20.19 12.51
CA LYS A 139 22.47 21.14 13.51
C LYS A 139 21.37 21.97 14.17
N ALA A 140 20.40 22.46 13.39
CA ALA A 140 19.33 23.30 13.90
C ALA A 140 18.32 22.51 14.75
N THR A 141 18.00 21.28 14.36
CA THR A 141 17.08 20.41 15.10
C THR A 141 17.73 19.77 16.33
N GLY A 142 19.05 19.56 16.30
CA GLY A 142 19.78 18.89 17.38
C GLY A 142 19.48 17.39 17.47
N THR A 143 18.78 16.81 16.50
CA THR A 143 18.33 15.41 16.48
C THR A 143 18.53 14.81 15.09
N LEU A 144 18.31 13.50 14.97
CA LEU A 144 18.33 12.85 13.66
C LEU A 144 17.18 13.36 12.78
N VAL A 145 17.52 13.79 11.57
CA VAL A 145 16.61 14.29 10.54
C VAL A 145 16.62 13.37 9.33
N VAL A 146 15.47 13.23 8.67
CA VAL A 146 15.34 12.58 7.37
C VAL A 146 14.91 13.62 6.36
N SER A 147 15.70 13.79 5.29
CA SER A 147 15.40 14.76 4.25
C SER A 147 14.14 14.37 3.48
N ASP A 148 13.54 15.36 2.80
CA ASP A 148 12.61 15.06 1.72
C ASP A 148 13.38 14.41 0.54
N PRO A 149 12.74 13.59 -0.29
CA PRO A 149 13.35 13.02 -1.47
C PRO A 149 13.93 14.08 -2.42
N TYR A 150 15.16 13.88 -2.87
CA TYR A 150 15.80 14.75 -3.85
C TYR A 150 16.57 13.93 -4.89
N LYS A 151 16.91 14.57 -6.02
CA LYS A 151 17.78 13.95 -7.02
C LYS A 151 19.24 14.10 -6.61
N SER A 152 19.91 12.98 -6.40
CA SER A 152 21.35 12.89 -6.15
C SER A 152 22.13 13.58 -7.25
N ILE A 153 23.13 14.37 -6.86
CA ILE A 153 24.05 15.03 -7.79
C ILE A 153 25.13 14.08 -8.31
N GLU A 154 25.35 12.93 -7.66
CA GLU A 154 26.41 11.99 -8.04
C GLU A 154 25.96 11.10 -9.20
N ASP A 155 24.71 10.64 -9.19
CA ASP A 155 24.20 9.65 -10.17
C ASP A 155 22.80 9.97 -10.72
N GLY A 156 22.15 11.04 -10.25
CA GLY A 156 20.80 11.43 -10.67
C GLY A 156 19.67 10.57 -10.07
N SER A 157 19.99 9.62 -9.18
CA SER A 157 18.98 8.80 -8.50
C SER A 157 18.13 9.62 -7.54
N ILE A 158 16.92 9.15 -7.21
CA ILE A 158 16.09 9.78 -6.17
C ILE A 158 16.52 9.19 -4.83
N THR A 159 16.89 10.04 -3.89
CA THR A 159 17.58 9.68 -2.64
C THR A 159 16.95 10.40 -1.45
N ILE A 160 17.04 9.78 -0.28
CA ILE A 160 16.82 10.44 1.02
C ILE A 160 18.07 10.35 1.87
N SER A 161 18.31 11.37 2.69
CA SER A 161 19.42 11.39 3.64
C SER A 161 18.91 11.22 5.06
N TYR A 162 19.51 10.30 5.81
CA TYR A 162 19.37 10.20 7.26
C TYR A 162 20.57 10.89 7.88
N THR A 163 20.38 12.02 8.56
CA THR A 163 21.48 12.82 9.11
C THR A 163 21.30 13.09 10.59
N ALA A 164 22.37 13.04 11.37
CA ALA A 164 22.33 13.27 12.80
C ALA A 164 23.52 14.11 13.26
N PRO A 165 23.30 15.10 14.15
CA PRO A 165 24.40 15.83 14.78
C PRO A 165 25.09 14.95 15.83
N ILE A 166 26.40 15.13 15.98
CA ILE A 166 27.21 14.45 16.99
C ILE A 166 27.72 15.53 17.95
N TYR A 167 27.38 15.39 19.24
CA TYR A 167 27.81 16.32 20.28
C TYR A 167 28.80 15.65 21.24
N VAL A 168 29.89 16.34 21.54
CA VAL A 168 30.86 15.92 22.56
C VAL A 168 31.02 17.05 23.57
N ASN A 169 30.79 16.76 24.86
CA ASN A 169 30.82 17.76 25.93
C ASN A 169 29.91 18.98 25.64
N GLY A 170 28.74 18.74 25.03
CA GLY A 170 27.78 19.80 24.68
C GLY A 170 28.17 20.67 23.48
N LYS A 171 29.28 20.37 22.79
CA LYS A 171 29.71 21.06 21.57
C LYS A 171 29.49 20.17 20.36
N LEU A 172 29.02 20.76 19.26
CA LEU A 172 28.88 20.04 17.99
C LEU A 172 30.27 19.66 17.47
N LEU A 173 30.51 18.36 17.30
CA LEU A 173 31.74 17.81 16.71
C LEU A 173 31.60 17.71 15.19
N ALA A 174 30.50 17.10 14.75
CA ALA A 174 30.27 16.73 13.36
C ALA A 174 28.78 16.49 13.09
N VAL A 175 28.42 16.35 11.82
CA VAL A 175 27.14 15.77 11.39
C VAL A 175 27.44 14.54 10.55
N ILE A 176 26.85 13.42 10.93
CA ILE A 176 26.92 12.16 10.17
C ILE A 176 25.68 12.06 9.29
N GLY A 177 25.83 11.48 8.10
CA GLY A 177 24.74 11.20 7.19
C GLY A 177 24.89 9.86 6.46
N GLY A 178 23.76 9.35 5.98
CA GLY A 178 23.70 8.23 5.06
C GLY A 178 22.66 8.52 3.99
N ASP A 179 23.08 8.46 2.74
CA ASP A 179 22.22 8.61 1.57
C ASP A 179 21.72 7.23 1.14
N TYR A 180 20.41 7.12 0.95
CA TYR A 180 19.74 5.87 0.62
C TYR A 180 18.88 6.03 -0.62
N ASN A 181 19.09 5.15 -1.60
CA ASN A 181 18.33 5.10 -2.83
C ASN A 181 16.85 4.84 -2.54
N LEU A 182 16.02 5.80 -2.91
CA LEU A 182 14.61 5.77 -2.59
C LEU A 182 13.83 4.73 -3.40
N HIS A 183 14.30 4.38 -4.59
CA HIS A 183 13.69 3.33 -5.38
C HIS A 183 13.94 1.95 -4.75
N THR A 184 15.14 1.70 -4.20
CA THR A 184 15.42 0.50 -3.40
C THR A 184 14.52 0.46 -2.17
N PHE A 185 14.37 1.59 -1.48
CA PHE A 185 13.51 1.70 -0.31
C PHE A 185 12.06 1.37 -0.64
N ALA A 186 11.55 1.95 -1.73
CA ALA A 186 10.21 1.70 -2.21
C ALA A 186 10.00 0.22 -2.54
N LYS A 187 10.97 -0.45 -3.16
CA LYS A 187 10.88 -1.90 -3.40
C LYS A 187 10.81 -2.72 -2.11
N ASP A 188 11.66 -2.42 -1.14
CA ASP A 188 11.71 -3.15 0.12
C ASP A 188 10.43 -2.97 0.96
N VAL A 189 9.84 -1.77 0.93
CA VAL A 189 8.63 -1.44 1.71
C VAL A 189 7.35 -1.86 0.98
N LEU A 190 7.26 -1.65 -0.33
CA LEU A 190 6.04 -1.90 -1.11
C LEU A 190 5.87 -3.37 -1.50
N ILE A 191 6.87 -4.25 -1.27
CA ILE A 191 6.75 -5.68 -1.57
C ILE A 191 5.58 -6.35 -0.83
N LEU A 192 5.22 -5.85 0.34
CA LEU A 192 4.05 -6.33 1.11
C LEU A 192 2.74 -5.73 0.61
N GLY A 193 2.81 -4.69 -0.23
CA GLY A 193 1.69 -3.89 -0.70
C GLY A 193 1.12 -4.31 -2.05
N HIS A 194 1.79 -5.23 -2.75
CA HIS A 194 1.46 -5.59 -4.13
C HIS A 194 0.65 -6.88 -4.21
N SER A 195 -0.46 -6.83 -4.94
CA SER A 195 -1.21 -7.98 -5.39
C SER A 195 -1.62 -7.79 -6.87
N GLN A 196 -2.27 -8.79 -7.47
CA GLN A 196 -2.81 -8.64 -8.83
C GLN A 196 -3.82 -7.49 -8.97
N SER A 197 -4.44 -7.08 -7.86
CA SER A 197 -5.61 -6.21 -7.86
C SER A 197 -5.43 -4.98 -6.96
N SER A 198 -4.31 -4.89 -6.25
CA SER A 198 -4.00 -3.81 -5.31
C SER A 198 -2.53 -3.46 -5.36
N TYR A 199 -2.23 -2.20 -5.11
CA TYR A 199 -0.86 -1.75 -4.87
C TYR A 199 -0.83 -0.75 -3.73
N ALA A 200 0.33 -0.59 -3.11
CA ALA A 200 0.56 0.46 -2.15
C ALA A 200 1.44 1.57 -2.74
N ALA A 201 1.20 2.78 -2.28
CA ALA A 201 2.00 3.95 -2.61
C ALA A 201 2.05 4.89 -1.42
N VAL A 202 3.05 5.77 -1.41
CA VAL A 202 3.19 6.79 -0.37
C VAL A 202 3.13 8.16 -1.00
N TYR A 203 2.34 9.03 -0.40
CA TYR A 203 2.09 10.38 -0.89
C TYR A 203 2.42 11.41 0.18
N ASP A 204 2.80 12.61 -0.23
CA ASP A 204 2.76 13.78 0.65
C ASP A 204 1.34 14.34 0.78
N LYS A 205 1.17 15.31 1.67
CA LYS A 205 -0.11 15.99 1.90
C LYS A 205 -0.61 16.77 0.69
N GLU A 206 0.23 17.02 -0.30
CA GLU A 206 -0.06 17.78 -1.51
C GLU A 206 -0.29 16.87 -2.73
N GLY A 207 -0.26 15.55 -2.56
CA GLY A 207 -0.46 14.56 -3.60
C GLY A 207 0.79 14.29 -4.44
N GLN A 208 1.98 14.71 -4.03
CA GLN A 208 3.23 14.24 -4.63
C GLN A 208 3.43 12.77 -4.30
N ILE A 209 3.81 11.99 -5.31
CA ILE A 209 4.10 10.58 -5.18
C ILE A 209 5.52 10.45 -4.62
N ILE A 210 5.63 9.98 -3.39
CA ILE A 210 6.88 9.87 -2.64
C ILE A 210 7.51 8.48 -2.86
N PHE A 211 6.73 7.41 -2.67
CA PHE A 211 7.13 6.04 -3.01
C PHE A 211 6.13 5.39 -3.95
N HIS A 212 6.66 4.74 -4.98
CA HIS A 212 5.89 4.00 -5.94
C HIS A 212 6.78 2.93 -6.60
N GLU A 213 6.22 1.77 -6.95
CA GLU A 213 6.97 0.69 -7.62
C GLU A 213 7.53 1.15 -8.97
N ASN A 214 6.71 1.84 -9.74
CA ASN A 214 7.15 2.59 -10.92
C ASN A 214 7.91 3.86 -10.52
N LYS A 215 9.23 3.84 -10.70
CA LYS A 215 10.15 4.95 -10.41
C LYS A 215 9.80 6.25 -11.16
N ASP A 216 9.19 6.16 -12.35
CA ASP A 216 8.93 7.33 -13.20
C ASP A 216 7.79 8.18 -12.65
N LEU A 217 7.00 7.63 -11.72
CA LEU A 217 5.94 8.35 -11.02
C LEU A 217 6.47 9.08 -9.77
N MET A 218 7.62 8.69 -9.22
CA MET A 218 8.16 9.32 -8.01
C MET A 218 8.50 10.79 -8.27
N LEU A 219 8.23 11.64 -7.28
CA LEU A 219 8.32 13.10 -7.33
C LEU A 219 7.38 13.78 -8.32
N THR A 220 6.43 13.06 -8.91
CA THR A 220 5.38 13.61 -9.79
C THR A 220 4.05 13.74 -9.06
N LYS A 221 3.04 14.28 -9.74
CA LYS A 221 1.64 14.28 -9.32
C LYS A 221 0.79 13.78 -10.49
N ASN A 222 -0.26 13.04 -10.19
CA ASN A 222 -1.29 12.68 -11.15
C ASN A 222 -2.68 12.93 -10.53
N ASP A 223 -3.73 12.78 -11.33
CA ASP A 223 -5.10 13.07 -10.87
C ASP A 223 -5.48 12.22 -9.65
N LEU A 224 -5.10 10.94 -9.64
CA LEU A 224 -5.38 10.04 -8.51
C LEU A 224 -4.69 10.53 -7.24
N SER A 225 -3.40 10.84 -7.28
CA SER A 225 -2.63 11.25 -6.11
C SER A 225 -3.10 12.59 -5.54
N ILE A 226 -3.52 13.51 -6.42
CA ILE A 226 -4.13 14.79 -6.03
C ILE A 226 -5.50 14.55 -5.37
N ASN A 227 -6.33 13.69 -5.96
CA ASN A 227 -7.66 13.38 -5.43
C ASN A 227 -7.58 12.70 -4.05
N ILE A 228 -6.62 11.79 -3.86
CA ILE A 228 -6.33 11.17 -2.56
C ILE A 228 -5.94 12.23 -1.53
N ALA A 229 -5.01 13.12 -1.87
CA ALA A 229 -4.56 14.18 -0.97
C ALA A 229 -5.68 15.18 -0.61
N ASN A 230 -6.54 15.52 -1.57
CA ASN A 230 -7.70 16.38 -1.33
C ASN A 230 -8.73 15.71 -0.42
N ALA A 231 -8.99 14.41 -0.58
CA ALA A 231 -9.86 13.65 0.30
C ALA A 231 -9.33 13.63 1.74
N ALA A 232 -8.04 13.32 1.92
CA ALA A 232 -7.39 13.32 3.23
C ALA A 232 -7.39 14.70 3.90
N LYS A 233 -7.26 15.79 3.13
CA LYS A 233 -7.39 17.16 3.64
C LYS A 233 -8.81 17.52 4.06
N ALA A 234 -9.80 17.09 3.27
CA ALA A 234 -11.21 17.34 3.55
C ALA A 234 -11.69 16.55 4.78
N ASN A 235 -11.15 15.34 4.98
CA ASN A 235 -11.45 14.50 6.11
C ASN A 235 -10.15 13.89 6.70
N PRO A 236 -9.54 14.52 7.72
CA PRO A 236 -8.33 14.02 8.37
C PRO A 236 -8.49 12.64 9.02
N ASP A 237 -9.72 12.21 9.31
CA ASP A 237 -9.98 10.86 9.85
C ASP A 237 -9.54 9.76 8.87
N LEU A 238 -9.47 10.04 7.57
CA LEU A 238 -9.05 9.08 6.53
C LEU A 238 -7.59 8.66 6.62
N ILE A 239 -6.78 9.36 7.43
CA ILE A 239 -5.37 9.05 7.64
C ILE A 239 -5.02 8.88 9.12
N ASP A 240 -6.02 8.93 10.01
CA ASP A 240 -5.82 8.81 11.45
C ASP A 240 -5.45 7.35 11.81
N PRO A 241 -4.27 7.10 12.41
CA PRO A 241 -3.87 5.76 12.82
C PRO A 241 -4.80 5.08 13.83
N SER A 242 -5.68 5.84 14.50
CA SER A 242 -6.69 5.30 15.40
C SER A 242 -8.00 4.88 14.69
N LYS A 243 -8.13 5.17 13.39
CA LYS A 243 -9.32 4.91 12.57
C LYS A 243 -8.95 4.07 11.34
N GLU A 244 -8.50 2.84 11.59
CA GLU A 244 -7.94 1.93 10.58
C GLU A 244 -8.94 1.44 9.50
N ASP A 245 -10.25 1.67 9.69
CA ASP A 245 -11.32 1.15 8.81
C ASP A 245 -11.86 2.19 7.80
N SER A 246 -11.09 3.23 7.50
CA SER A 246 -11.58 4.38 6.72
C SER A 246 -11.30 4.22 5.23
N LEU A 247 -12.22 3.58 4.50
CA LEU A 247 -12.18 3.54 3.04
C LEU A 247 -12.84 4.76 2.41
N PHE A 248 -12.29 5.18 1.28
CA PHE A 248 -12.86 6.26 0.47
C PHE A 248 -12.59 6.01 -1.01
N TYR A 249 -13.28 6.79 -1.85
CA TYR A 249 -13.21 6.65 -3.30
C TYR A 249 -12.48 7.84 -3.90
N ALA A 250 -11.55 7.57 -4.82
CA ALA A 250 -10.82 8.58 -5.57
C ALA A 250 -10.77 8.20 -7.05
N LYS A 251 -10.96 9.16 -7.95
CA LYS A 251 -10.87 8.89 -9.39
C LYS A 251 -9.44 9.08 -9.91
N ASP A 252 -9.05 8.24 -10.87
CA ASP A 252 -7.83 8.42 -11.65
C ASP A 252 -8.04 9.35 -12.85
N GLY A 253 -6.97 9.58 -13.64
CA GLY A 253 -7.02 10.45 -14.82
C GLY A 253 -7.82 9.90 -15.99
N ASN A 254 -8.26 8.64 -15.92
CA ASN A 254 -9.15 8.02 -16.91
C ASN A 254 -10.61 7.96 -16.40
N ASP A 255 -10.94 8.71 -15.36
CA ASP A 255 -12.24 8.72 -14.68
C ASP A 255 -12.62 7.38 -14.03
N LYS A 256 -11.66 6.46 -13.85
CA LYS A 256 -11.89 5.20 -13.13
C LYS A 256 -11.87 5.43 -11.63
N THR A 257 -12.86 4.88 -10.95
CA THR A 257 -12.95 4.91 -9.49
C THR A 257 -11.98 3.90 -8.87
N GLN A 258 -11.17 4.38 -7.94
CA GLN A 258 -10.33 3.58 -7.06
C GLN A 258 -10.92 3.60 -5.66
N VAL A 259 -10.88 2.46 -4.98
CA VAL A 259 -11.09 2.33 -3.54
C VAL A 259 -9.73 2.52 -2.87
N VAL A 260 -9.69 3.38 -1.87
CA VAL A 260 -8.44 3.80 -1.21
C VAL A 260 -8.63 3.74 0.30
N THR A 261 -7.61 3.26 0.99
CA THR A 261 -7.43 3.42 2.43
C THR A 261 -6.02 3.92 2.70
N CYS A 262 -5.86 4.82 3.67
CA CYS A 262 -4.59 5.45 3.96
C CYS A 262 -4.34 5.52 5.47
N VAL A 263 -3.06 5.65 5.85
CA VAL A 263 -2.65 5.98 7.22
C VAL A 263 -1.49 6.97 7.20
N GLN A 264 -1.43 7.84 8.20
CA GLN A 264 -0.26 8.69 8.39
C GLN A 264 0.99 7.85 8.67
N ALA A 265 2.05 8.10 7.92
CA ALA A 265 3.32 7.39 8.09
C ALA A 265 4.11 7.89 9.32
N LEU A 266 5.20 7.19 9.66
CA LEU A 266 6.14 7.62 10.70
C LEU A 266 6.62 9.07 10.51
N ASN A 267 6.84 9.48 9.26
CA ASN A 267 7.04 10.88 8.92
C ASN A 267 5.67 11.54 8.70
N PRO A 268 5.25 12.50 9.53
CA PRO A 268 3.91 13.09 9.46
C PRO A 268 3.68 13.94 8.21
N LYS A 269 4.70 14.14 7.36
CA LYS A 269 4.54 14.73 6.01
C LYS A 269 3.89 13.75 5.02
N TYR A 270 3.96 12.45 5.30
CA TYR A 270 3.60 11.40 4.36
C TYR A 270 2.45 10.53 4.86
N MET A 271 1.74 9.93 3.92
CA MET A 271 0.69 8.94 4.15
C MET A 271 0.93 7.71 3.27
N VAL A 272 0.77 6.54 3.86
CA VAL A 272 0.84 5.25 3.18
C VAL A 272 -0.58 4.86 2.77
N CYS A 273 -0.80 4.55 1.50
CA CYS A 273 -2.11 4.21 0.99
C CYS A 273 -2.09 2.88 0.25
N SER A 274 -3.13 2.07 0.42
CA SER A 274 -3.43 0.91 -0.42
C SER A 274 -4.56 1.27 -1.38
N ILE A 275 -4.39 0.94 -2.66
CA ILE A 275 -5.26 1.35 -3.75
C ILE A 275 -5.69 0.11 -4.53
N THR A 276 -7.00 0.01 -4.81
CA THR A 276 -7.63 -1.08 -5.54
C THR A 276 -8.69 -0.52 -6.50
N ASP A 277 -8.76 -1.04 -7.72
CA ASP A 277 -9.79 -0.64 -8.68
C ASP A 277 -11.18 -1.08 -8.18
N GLU A 278 -12.18 -0.20 -8.23
CA GLU A 278 -13.56 -0.53 -7.80
C GLU A 278 -14.10 -1.76 -8.56
N SER A 279 -13.68 -1.94 -9.82
CA SER A 279 -14.08 -3.09 -10.63
C SER A 279 -13.72 -4.43 -10.01
N VAL A 280 -12.65 -4.52 -9.21
CA VAL A 280 -12.25 -5.74 -8.51
C VAL A 280 -13.36 -6.22 -7.57
N TYR A 281 -14.01 -5.27 -6.88
CA TYR A 281 -15.15 -5.57 -6.00
C TYR A 281 -16.37 -6.02 -6.81
N SER A 282 -16.70 -5.31 -7.89
CA SER A 282 -17.87 -5.65 -8.69
C SER A 282 -17.70 -6.95 -9.47
N ASP A 283 -16.51 -7.22 -10.00
CA ASP A 283 -16.21 -8.38 -10.83
C ASP A 283 -16.25 -9.66 -10.01
N ALA A 284 -15.67 -9.65 -8.80
CA ALA A 284 -15.75 -10.78 -7.87
C ALA A 284 -17.21 -11.14 -7.52
N VAL A 285 -18.08 -10.13 -7.34
CA VAL A 285 -19.51 -10.35 -7.07
C VAL A 285 -20.27 -10.82 -8.33
N ASN A 286 -19.93 -10.27 -9.50
CA ASN A 286 -20.57 -10.63 -10.76
C ASN A 286 -20.22 -12.06 -11.20
N GLU A 287 -19.00 -12.54 -10.93
CA GLU A 287 -18.61 -13.92 -11.20
C GLU A 287 -19.45 -14.91 -10.38
N VAL A 288 -19.65 -14.63 -9.09
CA VAL A 288 -20.53 -15.43 -8.22
C VAL A 288 -21.98 -15.41 -8.74
N LEU A 289 -22.49 -14.24 -9.15
CA LEU A 289 -23.83 -14.12 -9.72
C LEU A 289 -23.99 -14.97 -10.99
N PHE A 290 -23.01 -14.93 -11.90
CA PHE A 290 -23.04 -15.71 -13.13
C PHE A 290 -23.09 -17.22 -12.86
N GLN A 291 -22.27 -17.71 -11.92
CA GLN A 291 -22.29 -19.11 -11.48
C GLN A 291 -23.66 -19.50 -10.88
N GLN A 292 -24.24 -18.65 -10.05
CA GLN A 292 -25.56 -18.88 -9.43
C GLN A 292 -26.68 -18.98 -10.48
N VAL A 293 -26.65 -18.13 -11.51
CA VAL A 293 -27.63 -18.18 -12.61
C VAL A 293 -27.54 -19.51 -13.38
N ILE A 294 -26.33 -20.01 -13.66
CA ILE A 294 -26.13 -21.30 -14.32
C ILE A 294 -26.69 -22.43 -13.45
N ILE A 295 -26.36 -22.46 -12.16
CA ILE A 295 -26.85 -23.46 -11.21
C ILE A 295 -28.38 -23.42 -11.12
N ALA A 296 -28.97 -22.23 -11.02
CA ALA A 296 -30.41 -22.04 -10.97
C ALA A 296 -31.09 -22.55 -12.25
N PHE A 297 -30.53 -22.28 -13.42
CA PHE A 297 -31.05 -22.76 -14.70
C PHE A 297 -31.05 -24.29 -14.78
N ILE A 298 -29.95 -24.94 -14.39
CA ILE A 298 -29.83 -26.40 -14.34
C ILE A 298 -30.84 -26.98 -13.33
N ALA A 299 -30.95 -26.37 -12.15
CA ALA A 299 -31.89 -26.80 -11.10
C ALA A 299 -33.35 -26.73 -11.57
N ILE A 300 -33.73 -25.68 -12.30
CA ILE A 300 -35.08 -25.56 -12.89
C ILE A 300 -35.35 -26.70 -13.87
N ILE A 301 -34.41 -27.00 -14.77
CA ILE A 301 -34.57 -28.08 -15.76
C ILE A 301 -34.77 -29.42 -15.04
N ILE A 302 -33.91 -29.74 -14.07
CA ILE A 302 -33.99 -30.99 -13.31
C ILE A 302 -35.31 -31.08 -12.55
N ALA A 303 -35.71 -30.00 -11.87
CA ALA A 303 -36.94 -29.99 -11.09
C ALA A 303 -38.18 -30.18 -11.97
N LEU A 304 -38.25 -29.54 -13.14
CA LEU A 304 -39.35 -29.73 -14.08
C LEU A 304 -39.43 -31.17 -14.62
N ILE A 305 -38.29 -31.81 -14.89
CA ILE A 305 -38.23 -33.22 -15.30
C ILE A 305 -38.75 -34.13 -14.18
N LEU A 306 -38.29 -33.95 -12.95
CA LEU A 306 -38.70 -34.75 -11.79
C LEU A 306 -40.18 -34.58 -11.47
N VAL A 307 -40.69 -33.34 -11.48
CA VAL A 307 -42.11 -33.04 -11.27
C VAL A 307 -42.95 -33.73 -12.34
N ARG A 308 -42.57 -33.62 -13.62
CA ARG A 308 -43.29 -34.28 -14.72
C ARG A 308 -43.29 -35.80 -14.56
N PHE A 309 -42.13 -36.39 -14.23
CA PHE A 309 -42.00 -37.82 -14.00
C PHE A 309 -42.87 -38.31 -12.82
N ALA A 310 -42.83 -37.61 -11.70
CA ALA A 310 -43.62 -37.92 -10.50
C ALA A 310 -45.13 -37.82 -10.78
N ILE A 311 -45.57 -36.79 -11.50
CA ILE A 311 -46.97 -36.62 -11.87
C ILE A 311 -47.43 -37.75 -12.80
N ILE A 312 -46.64 -38.11 -13.82
CA ILE A 312 -46.98 -39.23 -14.72
C ILE A 312 -47.06 -40.56 -13.97
N LYS A 313 -46.10 -40.84 -13.09
CA LYS A 313 -46.05 -42.09 -12.32
C LYS A 313 -47.24 -42.22 -11.35
N ASN A 314 -47.58 -41.13 -10.64
CA ASN A 314 -48.62 -41.16 -9.61
C ASN A 314 -50.05 -40.95 -10.14
N LEU A 315 -50.25 -40.27 -11.28
CA LEU A 315 -51.58 -40.06 -11.87
C LEU A 315 -51.99 -41.14 -12.88
N LYS A 316 -51.05 -41.95 -13.40
CA LYS A 316 -51.36 -43.10 -14.28
C LYS A 316 -52.44 -44.06 -13.73
N PRO A 317 -52.47 -44.41 -12.42
CA PRO A 317 -53.46 -45.33 -11.87
C PRO A 317 -54.90 -44.78 -11.82
N ILE A 318 -55.07 -43.46 -11.77
CA ILE A 318 -56.39 -42.83 -11.58
C ILE A 318 -57.22 -42.82 -12.88
N MET A 319 -56.58 -42.78 -14.05
CA MET A 319 -57.27 -42.91 -15.34
C MET A 319 -57.96 -44.28 -15.54
N ILE A 320 -57.55 -45.31 -14.79
CA ILE A 320 -58.08 -46.67 -14.91
C ILE A 320 -59.38 -46.82 -14.09
N ILE A 321 -59.66 -45.93 -13.14
CA ILE A 321 -60.82 -46.03 -12.23
C ILE A 321 -62.07 -45.33 -12.82
N THR A 322 -61.90 -44.48 -13.84
CA THR A 322 -63.00 -43.74 -14.50
C THR A 322 -63.43 -44.31 -15.86
N ALA A 323 -63.01 -45.52 -16.22
CA ALA A 323 -63.46 -46.25 -17.41
C ALA A 323 -64.29 -47.47 -16.97
#